data_AF-A0A1Q4YTD6-F1
#
_entry.id   AF-A0A1Q4YTD6-F1
#
_cell.length_a   1.000
_cell.length_b   1.000
_cell.length_c   1.000
_cell.angle_alpha   90.00
_cell.angle_beta   90.00
_cell.angle_gamma   90.00
#
_symmetry.space_group_name_H-M   'P 1'
#
loop_
_entity.id
_entity.type
_entity.pdbx_description
1 polymer ?
#
loop_
_entity_poly.entity_id
_entity_poly.type
_entity_poly.pdbx_seq_one_letter_code
_entity_poly.pdbx_strand_id
1 'polypeptide(L)' 'MRKWFGKLSDAMVDRLVPRAEAAAAVQCWTEESCTRTMIPVCHQTGFRALSTYRVCSDGTRYYQSYRCANCTA' A
#
# COMPACT_ATOMS: atom_id res chain seq x y z
N MET A 1 -21.05 -21.44 33.67
CA MET A 1 -19.94 -21.36 32.69
C MET A 1 -20.06 -20.16 31.71
N ARG A 2 -20.52 -18.96 32.13
CA ARG A 2 -20.60 -17.77 31.26
C ARG A 2 -19.57 -16.66 31.57
N LYS A 3 -18.86 -16.75 32.71
CA LYS A 3 -17.88 -15.74 33.14
C LYS A 3 -16.49 -15.88 32.48
N TRP A 4 -16.23 -17.00 31.78
CA TRP A 4 -14.92 -17.26 31.16
C TRP A 4 -14.77 -16.59 29.79
N PHE A 5 -15.87 -16.41 29.04
CA PHE A 5 -15.84 -15.80 27.72
C PHE A 5 -15.56 -14.29 27.75
N GLY A 6 -16.00 -13.57 28.79
CA GLY A 6 -15.75 -12.12 28.89
C GLY A 6 -14.27 -11.76 29.07
N LYS A 7 -13.50 -12.59 29.77
CA LYS A 7 -12.05 -12.33 29.98
C LYS A 7 -11.19 -12.60 28.75
N LEU A 8 -11.66 -13.45 27.82
CA LEU A 8 -10.95 -13.73 26.57
C LEU A 8 -11.11 -12.57 25.57
N SER A 9 -12.27 -11.92 25.55
CA SER A 9 -12.54 -10.76 24.70
C SER A 9 -11.67 -9.56 25.08
N ASP A 10 -11.60 -9.23 26.37
CA ASP A 10 -10.81 -8.10 26.88
C ASP A 10 -9.32 -8.23 26.54
N ALA A 11 -8.73 -9.42 26.77
CA ALA A 11 -7.31 -9.66 26.49
C ALA A 11 -6.95 -9.68 25.00
N MET A 12 -7.91 -10.02 24.12
CA MET A 12 -7.71 -9.92 22.67
C MET A 12 -7.82 -8.48 22.19
N VAL A 13 -8.78 -7.70 22.71
CA VAL A 13 -8.92 -6.27 22.39
C VAL A 13 -7.68 -5.51 22.82
N ASP A 14 -7.18 -5.74 24.04
CA ASP A 14 -5.99 -5.07 24.58
C ASP A 14 -4.70 -5.40 23.81
N ARG A 15 -4.64 -6.54 23.11
CA ARG A 15 -3.52 -6.87 22.19
C ARG A 15 -3.73 -6.37 20.76
N LEU A 16 -4.97 -6.23 20.33
CA LEU A 16 -5.32 -5.79 18.98
C LEU A 16 -5.25 -4.27 18.85
N VAL A 17 -5.64 -3.52 19.89
CA VAL A 17 -5.57 -2.05 19.92
C VAL A 17 -4.14 -1.54 19.72
N PRO A 18 -3.10 -1.97 20.46
CA PRO A 18 -1.74 -1.50 20.24
C PRO A 18 -1.17 -1.97 18.90
N ARG A 19 -1.61 -3.12 18.37
CA ARG A 19 -1.24 -3.56 17.02
C ARG A 19 -1.92 -2.71 15.95
N ALA A 20 -3.16 -2.28 16.17
CA ALA A 20 -3.90 -1.38 15.29
C ALA A 20 -3.34 0.04 15.36
N GLU A 21 -2.93 0.52 16.53
CA GLU A 21 -2.27 1.83 16.72
C GLU A 21 -0.86 1.84 16.12
N ALA A 22 -0.09 0.76 16.28
CA ALA A 22 1.19 0.60 15.60
C ALA A 22 1.05 0.44 14.08
N ALA A 23 -0.04 -0.16 13.60
CA ALA A 23 -0.40 -0.18 12.17
C ALA A 23 -0.99 1.15 11.69
N ALA A 24 -1.54 1.97 12.59
CA ALA A 24 -2.03 3.32 12.30
C ALA A 24 -0.89 4.35 12.30
N ALA A 25 0.26 4.05 12.91
CA ALA A 25 1.42 4.94 12.94
C ALA A 25 2.04 5.16 11.55
N VAL A 26 1.87 4.23 10.61
CA VAL A 26 2.32 4.39 9.22
C VAL A 26 1.27 3.80 8.28
N GLN A 27 0.34 4.64 7.81
CA GLN A 27 -0.63 4.25 6.79
C GLN A 27 0.08 4.24 5.43
N CYS A 28 0.12 3.10 4.75
CA CYS A 28 0.65 3.00 3.40
C CYS A 28 -0.46 2.75 2.38
N TRP A 29 -0.43 3.51 1.29
CA TRP A 29 -1.29 3.30 0.13
C TRP A 29 -0.44 3.03 -1.12
N THR A 30 -1.11 2.47 -2.13
CA THR A 30 -0.50 2.24 -3.45
C THR A 30 -0.85 3.41 -4.36
N GLU A 31 0.16 4.02 -4.97
CA GLU A 31 0.01 5.10 -5.95
C GLU A 31 0.51 4.61 -7.31
N GLU A 32 -0.31 4.74 -8.34
CA GLU A 32 0.09 4.52 -9.73
C GLU A 32 0.38 5.88 -10.38
N SER A 33 1.59 6.03 -10.91
CA SER A 33 2.01 7.25 -11.59
C SER A 33 2.45 6.94 -13.02
N CYS A 34 1.99 7.74 -13.99
CA CYS A 34 2.50 7.62 -15.34
C CYS A 34 3.96 8.08 -15.42
N THR A 35 4.83 7.16 -15.84
CA THR A 35 6.22 7.47 -16.14
C THR A 35 6.31 8.21 -17.47
N ARG A 36 6.76 9.46 -17.40
CA ARG A 36 7.05 10.29 -18.59
C ARG A 36 8.43 10.01 -19.20
N THR A 37 9.24 9.16 -18.57
CA THR A 37 10.49 8.66 -19.15
C THR A 37 10.18 7.66 -20.25
N MET A 38 10.94 7.70 -21.34
CA MET A 38 10.82 6.74 -22.44
C MET A 38 11.30 5.36 -21.96
N ILE A 39 10.41 4.37 -21.98
CA ILE A 39 10.75 2.98 -21.67
C ILE A 39 10.73 2.16 -22.97
N PRO A 40 11.91 1.78 -23.53
CA PRO A 40 12.00 1.10 -24.83
C PRO A 40 11.17 -0.19 -24.93
N VAL A 41 11.11 -0.96 -23.84
CA VAL A 41 10.32 -2.20 -23.81
C VAL A 41 8.82 -1.96 -23.94
N CYS A 42 8.35 -0.74 -23.67
CA CYS A 42 6.94 -0.34 -23.78
C CYS A 42 6.60 0.34 -25.12
N HIS A 43 7.36 0.09 -26.19
CA HIS A 43 7.13 0.69 -27.51
C HIS A 43 5.69 0.54 -28.02
N GLN A 44 5.04 -0.60 -27.73
CA GLN A 44 3.66 -0.87 -28.15
C GLN A 44 2.62 0.05 -27.48
N THR A 45 2.95 0.63 -26.32
CA THR A 45 2.08 1.56 -25.58
C THR A 45 2.59 3.00 -25.63
N GLY A 46 3.34 3.35 -26.69
CA GLY A 46 3.89 4.70 -26.87
C GLY A 46 5.09 5.00 -25.98
N PHE A 47 5.86 3.98 -25.60
CA PHE A 47 7.03 4.06 -24.72
C PHE A 47 6.71 4.54 -23.30
N ARG A 48 5.44 4.43 -22.89
CA ARG A 48 4.95 4.82 -21.57
C ARG A 48 4.70 3.61 -20.68
N ALA A 49 4.82 3.83 -19.37
CA ALA A 49 4.49 2.85 -18.35
C ALA A 49 3.79 3.52 -17.17
N LEU A 50 2.93 2.77 -16.49
CA LEU A 50 2.46 3.09 -15.16
C LEU A 50 3.43 2.46 -14.15
N SER A 51 4.02 3.29 -13.31
CA SER A 51 4.86 2.86 -12.19
C SER A 51 4.05 2.84 -10.92
N THR A 52 4.07 1.69 -10.25
CA THR A 52 3.39 1.46 -8.98
C THR A 52 4.36 1.73 -7.84
N TYR A 53 3.95 2.62 -6.94
CA TYR A 53 4.70 2.96 -5.74
C TYR A 53 3.87 2.62 -4.52
N ARG A 54 4.54 2.19 -3.45
CA ARG A 54 3.97 2.19 -2.10
C ARG A 54 4.42 3.46 -1.41
N VAL A 55 3.46 4.32 -1.10
CA VAL A 55 3.69 5.57 -0.38
C VAL A 55 3.13 5.39 1.01
N CYS A 56 3.89 5.79 2.01
CA CYS A 56 3.47 5.73 3.40
C CYS A 56 3.34 7.14 3.98
N SER A 57 2.50 7.28 5.01
CA SER A 57 2.18 8.56 5.66
C SER A 57 3.38 9.23 6.35
N ASP A 58 4.47 8.48 6.53
CA ASP A 58 5.77 8.97 7.00
C ASP A 58 6.61 9.62 5.89
N GLY A 59 6.10 9.67 4.65
CA GLY A 59 6.78 10.23 3.49
C GLY A 59 7.68 9.23 2.76
N THR A 60 7.78 7.98 3.22
CA THR A 60 8.56 6.95 2.51
C THR A 60 7.86 6.55 1.22
N ARG A 61 8.64 6.42 0.15
CA ARG A 61 8.17 6.03 -1.17
C ARG A 61 9.02 4.88 -1.71
N TYR A 62 8.40 3.71 -1.86
CA TYR A 62 9.03 2.52 -2.39
C TYR A 62 8.51 2.23 -3.78
N TYR A 63 9.40 2.11 -4.75
CA TYR A 63 9.06 1.59 -6.06
C TYR A 63 8.73 0.09 -5.96
N GLN A 64 7.59 -0.33 -6.48
CA GLN A 64 7.19 -1.74 -6.50
C GLN A 64 7.40 -2.37 -7.87
N SER A 65 6.80 -1.78 -8.90
CA SER A 65 6.78 -2.36 -10.24
C SER A 65 6.41 -1.31 -11.28
N TYR A 66 6.57 -1.67 -12.56
CA TYR A 66 6.02 -0.91 -13.68
C TYR A 66 5.25 -1.87 -14.59
N ARG A 67 4.28 -1.33 -15.31
CA ARG A 67 3.62 -2.01 -16.43
C ARG A 67 3.49 -1.09 -17.63
N CYS A 68 3.73 -1.62 -18.82
CA CYS A 68 3.54 -0.87 -20.06
C CYS A 68 2.06 -0.53 -20.21
N ALA A 69 1.76 0.76 -20.31
CA ALA A 69 0.40 1.25 -20.42
C ALA A 69 0.41 2.61 -21.11
N ASN A 70 -0.62 2.87 -21.93
CA ASN A 70 -0.81 4.20 -22.48
C ASN A 70 -1.38 5.09 -21.38
N CYS A 71 -0.69 6.18 -21.06
CA CYS A 71 -1.09 7.10 -19.98
C CYS A 71 -2.07 8.19 -20.42
N THR A 72 -2.89 7.90 -21.43
CA THR A 72 -3.97 8.79 -21.86
C THR A 72 -5.04 8.79 -20.77
N ALA A 73 -5.03 9.81 -19.93
CA ALA A 73 -6.15 10.20 -19.08
C ALA A 73 -7.33 10.67 -19.96
#